data_AF-A0A3D9L552-F1
#
_entry.id   AF-A0A3D9L552-F1
#
_cell.length_a   1.000
_cell.length_b   1.000
_cell.length_c   1.000
_cell.angle_alpha   90.00
_cell.angle_beta   90.00
_cell.angle_gamma   90.00
#
_symmetry.space_group_name_H-M   'P 1'
#
loop_
_entity.id
_entity.type
_entity.pdbx_description
1 polymer ?
#
loop_
_entity_poly.entity_id
_entity_poly.type
_entity_poly.pdbx_seq_one_letter_code
_entity_poly.pdbx_strand_id
1 'polypeptide(L)'
;MIDQKLILQIRDFLSSPDQGDWYHSGLSLFQQSTANPSLARLLATGETLFFRKKLLGELQQLVEQYPLEGETPVQIKNDAGQKPENPDLDKVITRRNHAVRRQDYLRGQLQFLRDVPPARAYPVCREILEKHDEINACWKVIHHHSETGQLDLTPLALFDRHPQGLDSQVSAIFKSAITYMDIARIHSSYKSNISRAKNGKLPKDKLPFYQAVLDKATEILSAPVAPETYELENHWKDE
;
A
#
# COMPACT_ATOMS: atom_id res chain seq x y z
N MET A 1 -13.74 -27.87 -19.46
CA MET A 1 -14.16 -28.83 -18.41
C MET A 1 -12.90 -29.17 -17.63
N ILE A 2 -12.89 -28.95 -16.32
CA ILE A 2 -11.74 -29.30 -15.48
C ILE A 2 -11.76 -30.82 -15.26
N ASP A 3 -10.61 -31.48 -15.41
CA ASP A 3 -10.47 -32.92 -15.25
C ASP A 3 -10.69 -33.32 -13.77
N GLN A 4 -11.54 -34.34 -13.50
CA GLN A 4 -11.77 -34.87 -12.15
C GLN A 4 -10.48 -35.36 -11.49
N LYS A 5 -9.52 -35.84 -12.30
CA LYS A 5 -8.19 -36.23 -11.82
C LYS A 5 -7.41 -35.05 -11.24
N LEU A 6 -7.57 -33.85 -11.81
CA LEU A 6 -6.91 -32.64 -11.31
C LEU A 6 -7.55 -32.16 -9.99
N ILE A 7 -8.88 -32.29 -9.85
CA ILE A 7 -9.58 -31.95 -8.60
C ILE A 7 -9.12 -32.85 -7.45
N LEU A 8 -8.92 -34.14 -7.69
CA LEU A 8 -8.35 -35.06 -6.70
C LEU A 8 -6.93 -34.65 -6.29
N GLN A 9 -6.07 -34.29 -7.25
CA GLN A 9 -4.72 -33.81 -6.97
C GLN A 9 -4.69 -32.53 -6.12
N ILE A 10 -5.63 -31.60 -6.37
CA ILE A 10 -5.78 -30.38 -5.56
C ILE A 10 -6.23 -30.73 -4.14
N ARG A 11 -7.17 -31.67 -3.98
CA ARG A 11 -7.66 -32.12 -2.65
C ARG A 11 -6.54 -32.78 -1.82
N ASP A 12 -5.74 -33.64 -2.44
CA ASP A 12 -4.61 -34.30 -1.79
C ASP A 12 -3.54 -33.29 -1.37
N PHE A 13 -3.24 -32.32 -2.24
CA PHE A 13 -2.31 -31.22 -1.96
C PHE A 13 -2.76 -30.35 -0.78
N LEU A 14 -4.05 -30.00 -0.71
CA LEU A 14 -4.62 -29.21 0.39
C LEU A 14 -4.60 -29.97 1.73
N SER A 15 -4.54 -31.30 1.70
CA SER A 15 -4.52 -32.16 2.90
C SER A 15 -3.11 -32.33 3.49
N SER A 16 -2.06 -31.87 2.79
CA SER A 16 -0.65 -32.01 3.22
C SER A 16 0.14 -30.69 3.09
N PRO A 17 -0.08 -29.70 3.97
CA PRO A 17 0.49 -28.35 3.85
C PRO A 17 2.00 -28.21 4.16
N ASP A 18 2.65 -29.28 4.66
CA ASP A 18 3.99 -29.21 5.27
C ASP A 18 5.12 -29.84 4.42
N GLN A 19 4.90 -30.13 3.14
CA GLN A 19 5.94 -30.72 2.28
C GLN A 19 6.59 -29.69 1.35
N GLY A 20 7.89 -29.43 1.56
CA GLY A 20 8.81 -28.87 0.57
C GLY A 20 8.32 -27.60 -0.16
N ASP A 21 8.54 -27.57 -1.48
CA ASP A 21 8.30 -26.46 -2.41
C ASP A 21 6.78 -26.22 -2.67
N TRP A 22 6.01 -26.21 -1.57
CA TRP A 22 4.56 -26.25 -1.51
C TRP A 22 3.91 -25.16 -2.35
N TYR A 23 4.46 -23.95 -2.31
CA TYR A 23 3.95 -22.81 -3.06
C TYR A 23 4.01 -23.06 -4.58
N HIS A 24 5.14 -23.55 -5.07
CA HIS A 24 5.34 -23.86 -6.49
C HIS A 24 4.45 -25.01 -6.95
N SER A 25 4.29 -26.06 -6.12
CA SER A 25 3.36 -27.16 -6.41
C SER A 25 1.91 -26.71 -6.49
N GLY A 26 1.44 -25.89 -5.54
CA GLY A 26 0.08 -25.35 -5.55
C GLY A 26 -0.18 -24.43 -6.73
N LEU A 27 0.79 -23.58 -7.08
CA LEU A 27 0.69 -22.70 -8.25
C LEU A 27 0.60 -23.49 -9.56
N SER A 28 1.36 -24.58 -9.69
CA SER A 28 1.28 -25.48 -10.85
C SER A 28 -0.12 -26.09 -11.00
N LEU A 29 -0.71 -26.57 -9.90
CA LEU A 29 -2.07 -27.13 -9.90
C LEU A 29 -3.11 -26.07 -10.28
N PHE A 30 -2.96 -24.83 -9.77
CA PHE A 30 -3.83 -23.72 -10.12
C PHE A 30 -3.72 -23.31 -11.60
N GLN A 31 -2.50 -23.34 -12.17
CA GLN A 31 -2.30 -23.05 -13.59
C GLN A 31 -2.93 -24.10 -14.49
N GLN A 32 -2.86 -25.38 -14.11
CA GLN A 32 -3.47 -26.50 -14.84
C GLN A 32 -5.01 -26.45 -14.85
N SER A 33 -5.63 -25.87 -13.81
CA SER A 33 -7.09 -25.75 -13.75
C SER A 33 -7.65 -24.72 -14.74
N THR A 34 -6.81 -23.84 -15.31
CA THR A 34 -7.16 -22.78 -16.29
C THR A 34 -8.28 -21.83 -15.84
N ALA A 35 -8.66 -21.86 -14.57
CA ALA A 35 -9.84 -21.18 -14.05
C ALA A 35 -9.74 -19.64 -14.13
N ASN A 36 -8.54 -19.08 -13.95
CA ASN A 36 -8.31 -17.64 -14.11
C ASN A 36 -6.87 -17.32 -14.55
N PRO A 37 -6.62 -17.14 -15.86
CA PRO A 37 -5.27 -16.94 -16.41
C PRO A 37 -4.62 -15.61 -16.01
N SER A 38 -5.41 -14.59 -15.65
CA SER A 38 -4.88 -13.31 -15.15
C SER A 38 -4.45 -13.44 -13.69
N LEU A 39 -5.23 -14.16 -12.88
CA LEU A 39 -4.86 -14.44 -11.49
C LEU A 39 -3.66 -15.39 -11.40
N ALA A 40 -3.58 -16.38 -12.28
CA ALA A 40 -2.45 -17.32 -12.34
C ALA A 40 -1.13 -16.59 -12.64
N ARG A 41 -1.16 -15.62 -13.56
CA ARG A 41 -0.02 -14.75 -13.86
C ARG A 41 0.38 -13.88 -12.67
N LEU A 42 -0.60 -13.35 -11.92
CA LEU A 42 -0.33 -12.57 -10.72
C LEU A 42 0.34 -13.42 -9.63
N LEU A 43 -0.17 -14.63 -9.38
CA LEU A 43 0.39 -15.54 -8.36
C LEU A 43 1.80 -16.03 -8.74
N ALA A 44 2.12 -16.11 -10.03
CA ALA A 44 3.46 -16.47 -10.50
C ALA A 44 4.53 -15.38 -10.29
N THR A 45 4.15 -14.16 -9.86
CA THR A 45 5.10 -13.03 -9.71
C THR A 45 5.98 -13.10 -8.46
N GLY A 46 5.70 -14.01 -7.51
CA GLY A 46 6.56 -14.25 -6.36
C GLY A 46 5.83 -14.92 -5.20
N GLU A 47 6.59 -15.53 -4.30
CA GLU A 47 6.05 -16.14 -3.09
C GLU A 47 5.94 -15.10 -1.97
N THR A 48 4.71 -14.89 -1.47
CA THR A 48 4.45 -14.11 -0.25
C THR A 48 3.37 -14.78 0.57
N LEU A 49 3.29 -14.48 1.88
CA LEU A 49 2.21 -14.97 2.74
C LEU A 49 0.82 -14.60 2.21
N PHE A 50 0.68 -13.44 1.58
CA PHE A 50 -0.55 -13.01 0.94
C PHE A 50 -0.90 -13.92 -0.25
N PHE A 51 0.05 -14.14 -1.16
CA PHE A 51 -0.18 -14.99 -2.32
C PHE A 51 -0.41 -16.46 -1.93
N ARG A 52 0.24 -16.94 -0.86
CA ARG A 52 -0.02 -18.28 -0.30
C ARG A 52 -1.46 -18.43 0.18
N LYS A 53 -1.96 -17.48 0.98
CA LYS A 53 -3.36 -17.48 1.44
C LYS A 53 -4.35 -17.37 0.29
N LYS A 54 -4.04 -16.54 -0.71
CA LYS A 54 -4.87 -16.37 -1.90
C LYS A 54 -4.93 -17.64 -2.74
N LEU A 55 -3.78 -18.26 -3.01
CA LEU A 55 -3.68 -19.53 -3.72
C LEU A 55 -4.48 -20.64 -3.02
N LEU A 56 -4.40 -20.74 -1.70
CA LEU A 56 -5.21 -21.70 -0.91
C LEU A 56 -6.70 -21.51 -1.10
N GLY A 57 -7.19 -20.27 -0.95
CA GLY A 57 -8.61 -19.97 -1.09
C GLY A 57 -9.15 -20.31 -2.48
N GLU A 58 -8.38 -20.02 -3.53
CA GLU A 58 -8.76 -20.30 -4.92
C GLU A 58 -8.78 -21.81 -5.22
N LEU A 59 -7.77 -22.55 -4.75
CA LEU A 59 -7.74 -24.02 -4.87
C LEU A 59 -8.90 -24.69 -4.12
N GLN A 60 -9.25 -24.17 -2.93
CA GLN A 60 -10.37 -24.68 -2.16
C GLN A 60 -11.72 -24.42 -2.83
N GLN A 61 -11.92 -23.20 -3.37
CA GLN A 61 -13.11 -22.87 -4.16
C GLN A 61 -13.23 -23.75 -5.41
N LEU A 62 -12.12 -24.08 -6.06
CA LEU A 62 -12.12 -24.99 -7.20
C LEU A 62 -12.62 -26.39 -6.83
N VAL A 63 -12.21 -26.92 -5.69
CA VAL A 63 -12.71 -28.23 -5.22
C VAL A 63 -14.21 -28.16 -4.87
N GLU A 64 -14.65 -27.08 -4.24
CA GLU A 64 -16.06 -26.88 -3.88
C GLU A 64 -16.98 -26.72 -5.11
N GLN A 65 -16.50 -26.11 -6.18
CA GLN A 65 -17.25 -25.91 -7.43
C GLN A 65 -17.38 -27.20 -8.27
N TYR A 66 -16.49 -28.16 -8.07
CA TYR A 66 -16.45 -29.43 -8.80
C TYR A 66 -16.49 -30.62 -7.83
N PRO A 67 -17.60 -30.80 -7.09
CA PRO A 67 -17.73 -31.90 -6.14
C PRO A 67 -17.67 -33.24 -6.89
N LEU A 68 -16.84 -34.16 -6.38
CA LEU A 68 -16.75 -35.52 -6.89
C LEU A 68 -18.01 -36.29 -6.47
N GLU A 69 -18.62 -37.04 -7.39
CA GLU A 69 -19.82 -37.82 -7.08
C GLU A 69 -19.50 -38.86 -5.99
N GLY A 70 -20.15 -38.76 -4.83
CA GLY A 70 -20.16 -39.81 -3.81
C GLY A 70 -19.79 -39.39 -2.37
N GLU A 71 -19.24 -38.20 -2.13
CA GLU A 71 -18.97 -37.75 -0.76
C GLU A 71 -19.70 -36.45 -0.46
N THR A 72 -20.68 -36.54 0.45
CA THR A 72 -21.30 -35.35 1.04
C THR A 72 -20.22 -34.60 1.82
N PRO A 73 -20.00 -33.30 1.56
CA PRO A 73 -19.01 -32.55 2.30
C PRO A 73 -19.45 -32.50 3.77
N VAL A 74 -18.57 -32.91 4.68
CA VAL A 74 -18.70 -32.48 6.06
C VAL A 74 -18.56 -30.96 6.03
N GLN A 75 -19.69 -30.28 6.18
CA GLN A 75 -19.69 -28.85 6.46
C GLN A 75 -18.92 -28.65 7.76
N ILE A 76 -17.67 -28.20 7.64
CA ILE A 76 -17.05 -27.45 8.73
C ILE A 76 -17.92 -26.23 8.85
N LYS A 77 -18.84 -26.25 9.81
CA LYS A 77 -19.41 -25.03 10.33
C LYS A 77 -18.21 -24.20 10.76
N ASN A 78 -17.86 -23.20 9.94
CA ASN A 78 -17.23 -22.03 10.48
C ASN A 78 -18.19 -21.58 11.56
N ASP A 79 -17.85 -21.85 12.82
CA ASP A 79 -18.46 -21.13 13.91
C ASP A 79 -18.28 -19.67 13.52
N ALA A 80 -19.41 -19.04 13.18
CA ALA A 80 -19.55 -17.61 13.15
C ALA A 80 -19.31 -17.18 14.60
N GLY A 81 -18.03 -17.08 14.94
CA GLY A 81 -17.56 -16.63 16.23
C GLY A 81 -18.21 -15.29 16.47
N GLN A 82 -19.06 -15.26 17.49
CA GLN A 82 -19.81 -14.09 17.94
C GLN A 82 -18.91 -12.86 17.85
N LYS A 83 -19.34 -11.86 17.07
CA LYS A 83 -18.74 -10.53 17.10
C LYS A 83 -18.81 -10.03 18.55
N PRO A 84 -17.68 -9.79 19.23
CA PRO A 84 -17.66 -8.68 20.18
C PRO A 84 -17.67 -7.42 19.32
N GLU A 85 -18.78 -6.69 19.29
CA GLU A 85 -18.86 -5.39 18.59
C GLU A 85 -17.99 -4.38 19.34
N ASN A 86 -16.69 -4.41 19.08
CA ASN A 86 -15.79 -3.32 19.42
C ASN A 86 -15.80 -2.33 18.24
N PRO A 87 -16.55 -1.22 18.32
CA PRO A 87 -16.71 -0.28 17.19
C PRO A 87 -15.38 0.33 16.75
N ASP A 88 -14.36 0.35 17.61
CA ASP A 88 -13.05 0.86 17.28
C ASP A 88 -12.20 -0.16 16.50
N LEU A 89 -12.39 -1.47 16.72
CA LEU A 89 -11.80 -2.51 15.88
C LEU A 89 -12.38 -2.49 14.46
N ASP A 90 -13.70 -2.29 14.33
CA ASP A 90 -14.37 -2.17 13.04
C ASP A 90 -13.86 -0.94 12.24
N LYS A 91 -13.53 0.17 12.92
CA LYS A 91 -12.86 1.33 12.28
C LYS A 91 -11.48 0.96 11.75
N VAL A 92 -10.68 0.21 12.51
CA VAL A 92 -9.33 -0.23 12.08
C VAL A 92 -9.42 -1.17 10.87
N ILE A 93 -10.37 -2.12 10.89
CA ILE A 93 -10.63 -3.03 9.76
C ILE A 93 -11.07 -2.25 8.52
N THR A 94 -11.95 -1.25 8.70
CA THR A 94 -12.41 -0.38 7.61
C THR A 94 -11.25 0.43 7.03
N ARG A 95 -10.42 1.04 7.88
CA ARG A 95 -9.22 1.80 7.47
C ARG A 95 -8.26 0.94 6.65
N ARG A 96 -7.97 -0.29 7.11
CA ARG A 96 -7.19 -1.28 6.36
C ARG A 96 -7.80 -1.55 4.98
N ASN A 97 -9.10 -1.81 4.90
CA ASN A 97 -9.77 -2.13 3.63
C ASN A 97 -9.69 -0.96 2.63
N HIS A 98 -9.82 0.28 3.09
CA HIS A 98 -9.62 1.46 2.25
C HIS A 98 -8.17 1.58 1.76
N ALA A 99 -7.18 1.34 2.62
CA ALA A 99 -5.77 1.36 2.26
C ALA A 99 -5.43 0.30 1.20
N VAL A 100 -5.93 -0.94 1.35
CA VAL A 100 -5.77 -2.02 0.36
C VAL A 100 -6.36 -1.63 -0.99
N ARG A 101 -7.62 -1.17 -1.03
CA ARG A 101 -8.27 -0.74 -2.29
C ARG A 101 -7.49 0.35 -3.00
N ARG A 102 -6.95 1.32 -2.25
CA ARG A 102 -6.14 2.40 -2.81
C ARG A 102 -4.80 1.90 -3.34
N GLN A 103 -4.12 1.01 -2.60
CA GLN A 103 -2.88 0.40 -3.04
C GLN A 103 -3.07 -0.41 -4.33
N ASP A 104 -4.09 -1.25 -4.40
CA ASP A 104 -4.39 -2.06 -5.58
C ASP A 104 -4.72 -1.18 -6.80
N TYR A 105 -5.49 -0.11 -6.60
CA TYR A 105 -5.75 0.89 -7.62
C TYR A 105 -4.45 1.52 -8.17
N LEU A 106 -3.55 1.95 -7.29
CA LEU A 106 -2.26 2.54 -7.67
C LEU A 106 -1.33 1.54 -8.35
N ARG A 107 -1.30 0.28 -7.89
CA ARG A 107 -0.56 -0.80 -8.57
C ARG A 107 -1.11 -1.06 -9.97
N GLY A 108 -2.44 -0.99 -10.12
CA GLY A 108 -3.11 -1.01 -11.42
C GLY A 108 -2.80 0.20 -12.29
N GLN A 109 -2.36 1.34 -11.73
CA GLN A 109 -1.88 2.47 -12.51
C GLN A 109 -0.41 2.30 -12.94
N LEU A 110 0.43 1.63 -12.15
CA LEU A 110 1.85 1.41 -12.48
C LEU A 110 2.04 0.73 -13.84
N GLN A 111 1.12 -0.16 -14.25
CA GLN A 111 1.20 -0.81 -15.57
C GLN A 111 1.12 0.19 -16.75
N PHE A 112 0.54 1.38 -16.53
CA PHE A 112 0.43 2.45 -17.53
C PHE A 112 1.49 3.54 -17.35
N LEU A 113 2.35 3.42 -16.34
CA LEU A 113 3.42 4.39 -16.02
C LEU A 113 4.79 3.95 -16.54
N ARG A 114 4.85 2.87 -17.32
CA ARG A 114 6.09 2.23 -17.78
C ARG A 114 6.97 3.15 -18.65
N ASP A 115 6.32 4.03 -19.42
CA ASP A 115 6.98 4.96 -20.36
C ASP A 115 6.90 6.42 -19.89
N VAL A 116 6.62 6.63 -18.60
CA VAL A 116 6.39 7.97 -18.03
C VAL A 116 7.61 8.41 -17.22
N PRO A 117 8.03 9.69 -17.29
CA PRO A 117 9.23 10.17 -16.59
C PRO A 117 9.23 9.83 -15.09
N PRO A 118 10.40 9.49 -14.49
CA PRO A 118 10.52 9.11 -13.09
C PRO A 118 9.86 10.09 -12.10
N ALA A 119 9.86 11.38 -12.41
CA ALA A 119 9.20 12.42 -11.60
C ALA A 119 7.67 12.24 -11.44
N ARG A 120 7.01 11.54 -12.38
CA ARG A 120 5.58 11.20 -12.35
C ARG A 120 5.30 9.81 -11.80
N ALA A 121 6.21 8.85 -11.98
CA ALA A 121 6.09 7.51 -11.40
C ALA A 121 6.42 7.49 -9.88
N TYR A 122 7.39 8.29 -9.45
CA TYR A 122 7.88 8.34 -8.07
C TYR A 122 6.77 8.63 -7.03
N PRO A 123 5.86 9.60 -7.21
CA PRO A 123 4.76 9.84 -6.28
C PRO A 123 3.83 8.62 -6.13
N VAL A 124 3.58 7.89 -7.23
CA VAL A 124 2.70 6.71 -7.22
C VAL A 124 3.35 5.55 -6.49
N CYS A 125 4.64 5.27 -6.77
CA CYS A 125 5.40 4.25 -6.05
C CYS A 125 5.49 4.56 -4.55
N ARG A 126 5.68 5.83 -4.18
CA ARG A 126 5.73 6.26 -2.79
C ARG A 126 4.38 6.10 -2.09
N GLU A 127 3.28 6.51 -2.72
CA GLU A 127 1.95 6.33 -2.14
C GLU A 127 1.62 4.84 -1.92
N ILE A 128 2.09 3.95 -2.81
CA ILE A 128 1.97 2.49 -2.61
C ILE A 128 2.69 2.02 -1.35
N LEU A 129 3.91 2.53 -1.08
CA LEU A 129 4.67 2.22 0.13
C LEU A 129 3.98 2.77 1.38
N GLU A 130 3.47 4.00 1.34
CA GLU A 130 2.70 4.58 2.46
C GLU A 130 1.45 3.74 2.78
N LYS A 131 0.73 3.26 1.76
CA LYS A 131 -0.42 2.37 1.96
C LYS A 131 0.01 1.01 2.50
N HIS A 132 1.18 0.51 2.14
CA HIS A 132 1.73 -0.73 2.70
C HIS A 132 1.99 -0.59 4.21
N ASP A 133 2.63 0.50 4.63
CA ASP A 133 2.91 0.79 6.03
C ASP A 133 1.61 0.97 6.84
N GLU A 134 0.60 1.62 6.26
CA GLU A 134 -0.74 1.76 6.86
C GLU A 134 -1.42 0.40 7.08
N ILE A 135 -1.34 -0.49 6.09
CA ILE A 135 -1.88 -1.86 6.17
C ILE A 135 -1.18 -2.64 7.29
N ASN A 136 0.16 -2.54 7.38
CA ASN A 136 0.94 -3.21 8.40
C ASN A 136 0.61 -2.69 9.81
N ALA A 137 0.44 -1.37 9.97
CA ALA A 137 0.03 -0.77 11.24
C ALA A 137 -1.35 -1.29 11.67
N CYS A 138 -2.33 -1.32 10.76
CA CYS A 138 -3.66 -1.90 11.03
C CYS A 138 -3.57 -3.38 11.43
N TRP A 139 -2.73 -4.18 10.76
CA TRP A 139 -2.56 -5.59 11.10
C TRP A 139 -1.97 -5.80 12.49
N LYS A 140 -1.01 -4.98 12.92
CA LYS A 140 -0.46 -5.04 14.29
C LYS A 140 -1.54 -4.81 15.34
N VAL A 141 -2.43 -3.84 15.12
CA VAL A 141 -3.57 -3.58 16.02
C VAL A 141 -4.53 -4.77 16.06
N ILE A 142 -4.92 -5.30 14.89
CA ILE A 142 -5.85 -6.44 14.79
C ILE A 142 -5.27 -7.70 15.46
N HIS A 143 -3.98 -7.97 15.23
CA HIS A 143 -3.29 -9.12 15.82
C HIS A 143 -3.20 -9.00 17.34
N HIS A 144 -2.77 -7.83 17.84
CA HIS A 144 -2.71 -7.56 19.27
C HIS A 144 -4.07 -7.75 19.95
N HIS A 145 -5.15 -7.27 19.32
CA HIS A 145 -6.52 -7.49 19.83
C HIS A 145 -6.90 -8.97 19.83
N SER A 146 -6.52 -9.75 18.81
CA SER A 146 -6.81 -11.18 18.78
C SER A 146 -6.05 -11.98 19.85
N GLU A 147 -4.85 -11.53 20.25
CA GLU A 147 -4.02 -12.21 21.24
C GLU A 147 -4.35 -11.81 22.69
N THR A 148 -4.69 -10.54 22.91
CA THR A 148 -4.80 -9.96 24.27
C THR A 148 -6.23 -9.58 24.64
N GLY A 149 -7.15 -9.51 23.68
CA GLY A 149 -8.49 -8.94 23.85
C GLY A 149 -8.51 -7.42 24.05
N GLN A 150 -7.35 -6.74 24.01
CA GLN A 150 -7.22 -5.31 24.19
C GLN A 150 -6.87 -4.59 22.88
N LEU A 151 -7.31 -3.35 22.74
CA LEU A 151 -7.06 -2.55 21.55
C LEU A 151 -5.83 -1.65 21.76
N ASP A 152 -4.73 -1.92 21.06
CA ASP A 152 -3.55 -1.05 21.05
C ASP A 152 -3.50 -0.23 19.75
N LEU A 153 -3.76 1.07 19.84
CA LEU A 153 -3.71 2.01 18.72
C LEU A 153 -2.33 2.64 18.51
N THR A 154 -1.34 2.29 19.32
CA THR A 154 0.02 2.84 19.23
C THR A 154 0.65 2.65 17.83
N PRO A 155 0.52 1.49 17.17
CA PRO A 155 1.04 1.31 15.81
C PRO A 155 0.46 2.31 14.79
N LEU A 156 -0.84 2.63 14.90
CA LEU A 156 -1.50 3.61 14.04
C LEU A 156 -1.10 5.03 14.40
N ALA A 157 -0.98 5.36 15.69
CA ALA A 157 -0.51 6.65 16.14
C ALA A 157 0.94 6.93 15.70
N LEU A 158 1.80 5.90 15.66
CA LEU A 158 3.16 6.01 15.14
C LEU A 158 3.18 6.21 13.61
N PHE A 159 2.33 5.49 12.88
CA PHE A 159 2.13 5.73 11.45
C PHE A 159 1.66 7.17 11.17
N ASP A 160 0.66 7.66 11.93
CA ASP A 160 0.11 9.00 11.78
C ASP A 160 1.13 10.11 12.17
N ARG A 161 2.09 9.80 13.08
CA ARG A 161 3.20 10.68 13.49
C ARG A 161 4.41 10.66 12.56
N HIS A 162 4.55 9.62 11.74
CA HIS A 162 5.54 9.54 10.67
C HIS A 162 4.86 9.80 9.32
N PRO A 163 4.48 11.04 9.00
CA PRO A 163 4.08 11.35 7.65
C PRO A 163 5.34 11.34 6.79
N GLN A 164 5.64 10.18 6.20
CA GLN A 164 6.38 10.17 4.94
C GLN A 164 5.65 11.03 3.87
N GLY A 165 4.39 11.40 4.11
CA GLY A 165 3.64 12.41 3.38
C GLY A 165 4.02 13.87 3.63
N LEU A 166 4.79 14.23 4.68
CA LEU A 166 5.19 15.63 4.91
C LEU A 166 6.15 16.07 3.80
N ASP A 167 7.21 15.32 3.57
CA ASP A 167 8.16 15.59 2.48
C ASP A 167 7.49 15.55 1.11
N SER A 168 6.44 14.73 0.93
CA SER A 168 5.63 14.69 -0.30
C SER A 168 4.83 15.98 -0.52
N GLN A 169 4.14 16.47 0.53
CA GLN A 169 3.38 17.71 0.48
C GLN A 169 4.29 18.94 0.37
N VAL A 170 5.44 18.94 1.07
CA VAL A 170 6.48 19.95 0.94
C VAL A 170 7.04 19.94 -0.48
N SER A 171 7.50 18.79 -0.99
CA SER A 171 8.05 18.69 -2.35
C SER A 171 7.05 19.11 -3.43
N ALA A 172 5.76 18.80 -3.25
CA ALA A 172 4.71 19.21 -4.19
C ALA A 172 4.57 20.74 -4.31
N ILE A 173 4.80 21.50 -3.22
CA ILE A 173 4.79 22.97 -3.24
C ILE A 173 5.91 23.53 -4.12
N PHE A 174 7.07 22.86 -4.14
CA PHE A 174 8.25 23.31 -4.89
C PHE A 174 8.27 22.81 -6.34
N LYS A 175 7.45 21.83 -6.73
CA LYS A 175 7.42 21.28 -8.11
C LYS A 175 7.14 22.33 -9.19
N SER A 176 6.37 23.37 -8.87
CA SER A 176 6.04 24.47 -9.79
C SER A 176 6.88 25.73 -9.58
N ALA A 177 7.83 25.70 -8.64
CA ALA A 177 8.70 26.84 -8.37
C ALA A 177 9.96 26.74 -9.24
N ILE A 178 9.91 27.41 -10.39
CA ILE A 178 10.93 27.30 -11.44
C ILE A 178 12.04 28.34 -11.24
N THR A 179 11.75 29.44 -10.53
CA THR A 179 12.69 30.55 -10.35
C THR A 179 13.05 30.80 -8.89
N TYR A 180 14.22 31.41 -8.65
CA TYR A 180 14.62 31.90 -7.33
C TYR A 180 13.55 32.81 -6.69
N MET A 181 12.88 33.63 -7.50
CA MET A 181 11.79 34.51 -7.06
C MET A 181 10.57 33.75 -6.56
N ASP A 182 10.25 32.59 -7.16
CA ASP A 182 9.17 31.74 -6.69
C ASP A 182 9.49 31.09 -5.34
N ILE A 183 10.74 30.65 -5.16
CA ILE A 183 11.23 30.11 -3.89
C ILE A 183 11.19 31.18 -2.79
N ALA A 184 11.61 32.41 -3.08
CA ALA A 184 11.55 33.54 -2.14
C ALA A 184 10.11 33.92 -1.75
N ARG A 185 9.16 33.81 -2.70
CA ARG A 185 7.72 34.01 -2.45
C ARG A 185 7.14 32.92 -1.55
N ILE A 186 7.51 31.66 -1.77
CA ILE A 186 7.14 30.53 -0.90
C ILE A 186 7.69 30.75 0.51
N HIS A 187 8.98 31.07 0.64
CA HIS A 187 9.62 31.35 1.92
C HIS A 187 8.88 32.43 2.71
N SER A 188 8.60 33.58 2.09
CA SER A 188 7.89 34.69 2.73
C SER A 188 6.46 34.32 3.15
N SER A 189 5.75 33.57 2.31
CA SER A 189 4.38 33.11 2.60
C SER A 189 4.33 32.16 3.79
N TYR A 190 5.24 31.20 3.86
CA TYR A 190 5.25 30.21 4.94
C TYR A 190 5.80 30.76 6.26
N LYS A 191 6.69 31.76 6.22
CA LYS A 191 7.06 32.57 7.39
C LYS A 191 5.83 33.29 7.99
N SER A 192 4.97 33.84 7.13
CA SER A 192 3.71 34.46 7.55
C SER A 192 2.72 33.44 8.12
N ASN A 193 2.59 32.25 7.51
CA ASN A 193 1.71 31.19 8.00
C ASN A 193 2.09 30.68 9.39
N ILE A 194 3.39 30.55 9.69
CA ILE A 194 3.88 30.20 11.03
C ILE A 194 3.46 31.26 12.06
N SER A 195 3.67 32.54 11.74
CA SER A 195 3.25 33.65 12.61
C SER A 195 1.72 33.64 12.86
N ARG A 196 0.93 33.42 11.80
CA ARG A 196 -0.53 33.33 11.90
C ARG A 196 -0.99 32.12 12.72
N ALA A 197 -0.34 30.96 12.59
CA ALA A 197 -0.66 29.77 13.38
C ALA A 197 -0.32 29.95 14.86
N LYS A 198 0.83 30.56 15.19
CA LYS A 198 1.19 30.92 16.57
C LYS A 198 0.17 31.86 17.22
N ASN A 199 -0.33 32.83 16.45
CA ASN A 199 -1.36 33.77 16.86
C ASN A 199 -2.81 33.24 16.77
N GLY A 200 -3.01 31.94 16.50
CA GLY A 200 -4.33 31.30 16.45
C GLY A 200 -5.19 31.64 15.23
N LYS A 201 -4.64 32.35 14.23
CA LYS A 201 -5.33 32.67 12.95
C LYS A 201 -5.26 31.54 11.92
N LEU A 202 -4.48 30.49 12.18
CA LEU A 202 -4.38 29.26 11.40
C LEU A 202 -4.29 28.05 12.34
N PRO A 203 -4.60 26.84 11.86
CA PRO A 203 -4.53 25.62 12.67
C PRO A 203 -3.11 25.38 13.22
N LYS A 204 -2.98 25.22 14.54
CA LYS A 204 -1.69 25.03 15.24
C LYS A 204 -1.07 23.66 15.00
N ASP A 205 -1.89 22.64 14.77
CA ASP A 205 -1.50 21.28 14.39
C ASP A 205 -0.68 21.24 13.09
N LYS A 206 -0.83 22.24 12.22
CA LYS A 206 -0.07 22.37 10.96
C LYS A 206 1.27 23.09 11.09
N LEU A 207 1.66 23.53 12.29
CA LEU A 207 2.97 24.15 12.53
C LEU A 207 4.16 23.32 12.05
N PRO A 208 4.22 21.99 12.27
CA PRO A 208 5.31 21.15 11.79
C PRO A 208 5.43 21.16 10.26
N PHE A 209 4.29 21.15 9.56
CA PHE A 209 4.25 21.24 8.11
C PHE A 209 4.74 22.61 7.61
N TYR A 210 4.26 23.71 8.19
CA TYR A 210 4.69 25.05 7.77
C TYR A 210 6.18 25.28 8.00
N GLN A 211 6.71 24.76 9.10
CA GLN A 211 8.13 24.82 9.43
C GLN A 211 8.96 24.04 8.40
N ALA A 212 8.55 22.81 8.05
CA ALA A 212 9.25 21.99 7.06
C ALA A 212 9.32 22.64 5.66
N VAL A 213 8.25 23.33 5.23
CA VAL A 213 8.28 24.11 3.96
C VAL A 213 9.25 25.29 4.05
N LEU A 214 9.28 25.99 5.18
CA LEU A 214 10.16 27.14 5.38
C LEU A 214 11.64 26.71 5.39
N ASP A 215 11.95 25.63 6.10
CA ASP A 215 13.31 25.08 6.21
C ASP A 215 13.81 24.65 4.82
N LYS A 216 12.97 23.98 4.02
CA LYS A 216 13.33 23.59 2.66
C LYS A 216 13.56 24.78 1.73
N ALA A 217 12.73 25.82 1.82
CA ALA A 217 12.95 27.05 1.05
C ALA A 217 14.27 27.74 1.45
N THR A 218 14.59 27.75 2.75
CA THR A 218 15.83 28.36 3.28
C THR A 218 17.06 27.61 2.78
N GLU A 219 17.03 26.28 2.79
CA GLU A 219 18.08 25.42 2.23
C GLU A 219 18.36 25.77 0.75
N ILE A 220 17.31 25.88 -0.07
CA ILE A 220 17.44 26.20 -1.50
C ILE A 220 18.00 27.62 -1.72
N LEU A 221 17.54 28.60 -0.95
CA LEU A 221 18.02 30.00 -1.07
C LEU A 221 19.44 30.20 -0.53
N SER A 222 19.88 29.35 0.39
CA SER A 222 21.20 29.43 1.02
C SER A 222 22.26 28.59 0.32
N ALA A 223 21.86 27.77 -0.66
CA ALA A 223 22.80 27.03 -1.50
C ALA A 223 23.65 28.03 -2.30
N PRO A 224 24.99 27.88 -2.34
CA PRO A 224 25.85 28.75 -3.11
C PRO A 224 25.59 28.50 -4.60
N VAL A 225 24.81 29.38 -5.24
CA VAL A 225 24.59 29.34 -6.69
C VAL A 225 25.67 30.19 -7.36
N ALA A 226 26.48 29.57 -8.23
CA ALA A 226 27.42 30.29 -9.08
C ALA A 226 26.64 31.24 -10.02
N PRO A 227 27.06 32.51 -10.18
CA PRO A 227 26.24 33.56 -10.79
C PRO A 227 26.04 33.47 -12.32
N GLU A 228 26.45 32.40 -13.01
CA GLU A 228 26.58 32.43 -14.48
C GLU A 228 25.65 31.49 -15.29
N THR A 229 24.76 30.72 -14.69
CA THR A 229 23.86 29.85 -15.50
C THR A 229 22.40 30.11 -15.18
N TYR A 230 21.88 31.24 -15.69
CA TYR A 230 20.46 31.50 -15.84
C TYR A 230 20.05 31.51 -17.32
N GLU A 231 20.62 30.60 -18.11
CA GLU A 231 19.92 29.97 -19.22
C GLU A 231 19.81 28.49 -18.86
N LEU A 232 18.62 28.08 -18.39
CA LEU A 232 18.27 26.66 -18.35
C LEU A 232 18.16 26.19 -19.80
N GLU A 233 19.29 25.88 -20.43
CA GLU A 233 19.29 25.05 -21.62
C GLU A 233 18.53 23.77 -21.26
N ASN A 234 17.53 23.48 -22.09
CA ASN A 234 16.70 22.29 -22.04
C ASN A 234 17.55 21.03 -22.09
N HIS A 235 18.05 20.55 -20.95
CA HIS A 235 18.61 19.20 -20.81
C HIS A 235 17.53 18.17 -20.45
N TRP A 236 16.43 18.23 -21.20
CA TRP A 236 15.58 17.07 -21.47
C TRP A 236 15.59 16.84 -22.98
N LYS A 237 16.69 16.30 -23.49
CA LYS A 237 16.72 15.60 -24.78
C LYS A 237 17.54 14.33 -24.62
N ASP A 238 16.80 13.23 -24.74
CA ASP A 238 17.19 11.89 -25.19
C ASP A 238 18.56 11.36 -24.74
N GLU A 239 18.53 10.51 -23.70
CA GLU A 239 19.18 9.17 -23.67
C GLU A 239 18.62 8.33 -22.51
#